data_AF-A0A976DZ37-F1
#
_entry.id   AF-A0A976DZ37-F1
#
_cell.length_a   1.000
_cell.length_b   1.000
_cell.length_c   1.000
_cell.angle_alpha   90.00
_cell.angle_beta   90.00
_cell.angle_gamma   90.00
#
_symmetry.space_group_name_H-M   'P 1'
#
loop_
_entity.id
_entity.type
_entity.pdbx_description
1 polymer ?
#
loop_
_entity_poly.entity_id
_entity_poly.type
_entity_poly.pdbx_seq_one_letter_code
_entity_poly.pdbx_strand_id
1 'polypeptide(L)' 'MQILKTKWFAHWADKEGLSSQALCAAILEINQGLVDANLGGHVS' A
#
# COMPACT_ATOMS: atom_id res chain seq x y z
N MET A 1 7.32 6.73 11.39
CA MET A 1 6.41 7.23 10.33
C MET A 1 4.99 7.24 10.89
N GLN A 2 4.29 8.37 10.79
CA GLN A 2 2.87 8.44 11.14
C GLN A 2 2.04 8.28 9.87
N ILE A 3 1.14 7.29 9.84
CA ILE A 3 0.23 7.06 8.72
C ILE A 3 -1.14 7.61 9.10
N LEU A 4 -1.61 8.60 8.34
CA LEU A 4 -2.94 9.18 8.50
C LEU A 4 -3.81 8.71 7.34
N LYS A 5 -5.04 8.26 7.66
CA LYS A 5 -6.05 7.90 6.67
C LYS A 5 -7.22 8.87 6.74
N THR A 6 -7.77 9.23 5.57
CA THR A 6 -9.02 9.97 5.51
C THR A 6 -10.19 9.05 5.87
N LYS A 7 -11.30 9.62 6.35
CA LYS A 7 -12.51 8.85 6.69
C LYS A 7 -13.03 8.02 5.51
N TRP A 8 -13.00 8.60 4.31
CA TRP A 8 -13.43 7.92 3.09
C TRP A 8 -12.55 6.73 2.75
N PHE A 9 -11.22 6.89 2.88
CA PHE A 9 -10.28 5.79 2.65
C PHE A 9 -10.43 4.68 3.68
N ALA A 10 -10.65 5.02 4.95
CA ALA A 10 -10.92 4.04 6.00
C ALA A 10 -12.16 3.20 5.69
N HIS A 11 -13.26 3.85 5.30
CA HIS A 11 -14.51 3.16 4.95
C HIS A 11 -14.35 2.24 3.73
N TRP A 12 -13.58 2.67 2.72
CA TRP A 12 -13.26 1.84 1.58
C TRP A 12 -12.42 0.63 1.99
N ALA A 13 -11.36 0.82 2.76
CA ALA A 13 -10.50 -0.27 3.21
C ALA A 13 -11.27 -1.33 4.01
N ASP A 14 -12.19 -0.88 4.88
CA ASP A 14 -13.03 -1.79 5.66
C ASP A 14 -13.97 -2.61 4.76
N LYS A 15 -14.49 -2.02 3.67
CA LYS A 15 -15.30 -2.75 2.67
C LYS A 15 -14.52 -3.78 1.88
N GLU A 16 -13.26 -3.50 1.59
CA GLU A 16 -12.34 -4.44 0.91
C GLU A 16 -11.75 -5.48 1.88
N GLY A 17 -12.08 -5.43 3.17
CA GLY A 17 -11.53 -6.32 4.20
C GLY A 17 -10.05 -6.07 4.48
N LEU A 18 -9.53 -4.88 4.14
CA LEU A 18 -8.13 -4.52 4.34
C LEU A 18 -7.89 -4.06 5.77
N SER A 19 -7.08 -4.83 6.50
CA SER A 19 -6.67 -4.46 7.85
C SER A 19 -5.72 -3.25 7.84
N SER A 20 -5.73 -2.49 8.94
CA SER A 20 -4.80 -1.35 9.08
C SER A 20 -3.35 -1.83 9.08
N GLN A 21 -3.07 -3.04 9.56
CA GLN A 21 -1.75 -3.66 9.52
C GLN A 21 -1.28 -3.93 8.09
N ALA A 22 -2.14 -4.47 7.23
CA ALA A 22 -1.82 -4.72 5.83
C ALA A 22 -1.53 -3.41 5.08
N LEU A 23 -2.33 -2.37 5.32
CA LEU A 23 -2.10 -1.04 4.75
C LEU A 23 -0.78 -0.43 5.23
N CYS A 24 -0.46 -0.53 6.52
CA CYS A 24 0.80 -0.04 7.05
C CYS A 24 2.01 -0.79 6.46
N ALA A 25 1.91 -2.10 6.30
CA ALA A 25 2.96 -2.92 5.68
C ALA A 25 3.22 -2.47 4.23
N ALA A 26 2.16 -2.34 3.42
CA ALA A 26 2.28 -1.87 2.04
C ALA A 26 2.92 -0.47 1.94
N ILE A 27 2.55 0.46 2.83
CA ILE A 27 3.15 1.80 2.86
C ILE A 27 4.63 1.73 3.27
N LEU A 28 5.00 0.84 4.20
CA LEU A 28 6.40 0.65 4.58
C LEU A 28 7.22 0.08 3.41
N GLU A 29 6.70 -0.91 2.69
CA GLU A 29 7.33 -1.46 1.47
C GLU A 29 7.55 -0.38 0.41
N ILE A 30 6.54 0.45 0.15
CA ILE A 30 6.65 1.57 -0.79
C ILE A 30 7.70 2.59 -0.33
N ASN A 31 7.73 2.93 0.97
CA ASN A 31 8.70 3.90 1.51
C ASN A 31 10.13 3.38 1.53
N GLN A 32 10.33 2.07 1.63
CA GLN A 32 11.66 1.45 1.52
C GLN A 32 12.21 1.49 0.08
N GLY A 33 11.43 2.04 -0.85
CA GLY A 33 11.67 1.98 -2.28
C GLY A 33 11.27 0.61 -2.78
N LEU A 34 10.62 0.55 -3.95
CA LEU A 34 10.52 -0.69 -4.72
C LEU A 34 11.94 -1.29 -4.85
N VAL A 35 12.30 -2.21 -3.97
CA VAL A 35 13.46 -3.07 -4.17
C VAL A 35 13.00 -4.04 -5.25
N ASP A 36 13.22 -3.63 -6.51
CA ASP A 36 12.89 -4.38 -7.72
C ASP A 36 11.56 -5.14 -7.64
N ALA A 37 10.43 -4.42 -7.66
CA ALA A 37 9.29 -5.04 -8.31
C ALA A 37 9.70 -5.15 -9.78
N ASN A 38 10.18 -6.33 -10.18
CA ASN A 38 10.41 -6.71 -11.56
C ASN A 38 9.02 -6.78 -12.23
N LEU A 39 8.40 -5.60 -12.39
CA LEU A 39 7.20 -5.37 -13.16
C LEU A 39 7.67 -5.52 -14.60
N GLY A 40 7.71 -6.77 -15.08
CA GLY A 40 8.29 -7.21 -16.35
C GLY A 40 7.89 -6.35 -17.54
N GLY A 41 8.56 -5.22 -17.69
CA GLY A 41 8.44 -4.26 -18.76
C GLY A 41 9.56 -4.44 -19.76
N HIS A 42 9.77 -5.67 -20.24
CA HIS A 42 10.34 -5.83 -21.58
C HIS A 42 9.20 -5.57 -22.58
N VAL A 43 8.92 -4.30 -22.83
CA VAL A 43 8.32 -3.91 -24.11
C VAL A 43 9.50 -3.72 -25.05
N SER A 44 9.70 -4.72 -25.91
CA SER A 44 10.64 -4.66 -27.04
C SER A 44 10.15 -3.67 -28.10
#